data_AF-A0AAV7AYN0-F1
#
_entry.id   AF-A0AAV7AYN0-F1
#
_cell.length_a   1.000
_cell.length_b   1.000
_cell.length_c   1.000
_cell.angle_alpha   90.00
_cell.angle_beta   90.00
_cell.angle_gamma   90.00
#
_symmetry.space_group_name_H-M   'P 1'
#
loop_
_entity.id
_entity.type
_entity.pdbx_description
1 polymer ?
#
loop_
_entity_poly.entity_id
_entity_poly.type
_entity_poly.pdbx_seq_one_letter_code
_entity_poly.pdbx_strand_id
1 'polypeptide(L)'
;MMVGGAQGLVLVLFMATGYFSVVGAQCNVTGVWVNTLGSVLKLSLQGSQLRGSLRSSVELYPKAAGDQMTGKLMGLIGQGEQPTFTMSTNWKGGSVTAWVGQCFLMSGCPVLKTMWLLRSKASLDNNWKATRIGEDVFHPQKKCIVNV
;
A
#
# COMPACT_ATOMS: atom_id res chain seq x y z
N MET A 1 -78.43 -28.81 -12.60
CA MET A 1 -77.12 -29.36 -12.98
C MET A 1 -76.05 -28.34 -12.58
N MET A 2 -75.15 -28.77 -11.71
CA MET A 2 -74.03 -27.98 -11.20
C MET A 2 -72.93 -27.87 -12.27
N VAL A 3 -72.30 -26.69 -12.41
CA VAL A 3 -70.88 -26.61 -12.77
C VAL A 3 -70.28 -25.43 -12.01
N GLY A 4 -69.51 -25.74 -10.96
CA GLY A 4 -68.71 -24.77 -10.21
C GLY A 4 -67.35 -24.56 -10.89
N GLY A 5 -66.95 -23.32 -11.06
CA GLY A 5 -65.59 -22.94 -11.49
C GLY A 5 -64.80 -22.43 -10.29
N ALA A 6 -63.87 -23.23 -9.78
CA ALA A 6 -62.94 -22.82 -8.75
C ALA A 6 -61.83 -21.95 -9.38
N GLN A 7 -61.78 -20.67 -9.01
CA GLN A 7 -60.67 -19.79 -9.37
C GLN A 7 -59.53 -20.00 -8.37
N GLY A 8 -58.49 -20.72 -8.80
CA GLY A 8 -57.27 -20.92 -8.02
C GLY A 8 -56.42 -19.64 -7.98
N LEU A 9 -56.15 -19.13 -6.79
CA LEU A 9 -55.17 -18.06 -6.56
C LEU A 9 -53.76 -18.62 -6.73
N VAL A 10 -53.02 -18.17 -7.75
CA VAL A 10 -51.59 -18.48 -7.91
C VAL A 10 -50.78 -17.45 -7.12
N LEU A 11 -50.19 -17.87 -5.99
CA LEU A 11 -49.33 -17.03 -5.17
C LEU A 11 -47.90 -17.05 -5.75
N VAL A 12 -47.52 -15.98 -6.45
CA VAL A 12 -46.15 -15.82 -7.00
C VAL A 12 -45.24 -15.28 -5.89
N LEU A 13 -44.42 -16.16 -5.31
CA LEU A 13 -43.45 -15.79 -4.28
C LEU A 13 -42.22 -15.15 -4.96
N PHE A 14 -42.15 -13.82 -4.97
CA PHE A 14 -40.96 -13.09 -5.40
C PHE A 14 -39.84 -13.26 -4.35
N MET A 15 -38.97 -14.24 -4.55
CA MET A 15 -37.70 -14.35 -3.81
C MET A 15 -36.81 -13.18 -4.21
N ALA A 16 -36.88 -12.09 -3.46
CA ALA A 16 -35.91 -11.00 -3.53
C ALA A 16 -34.55 -11.50 -3.02
N THR A 17 -33.75 -12.09 -3.91
CA THR A 17 -32.34 -12.38 -3.62
C THR A 17 -31.61 -11.06 -3.50
N GLY A 18 -31.45 -10.58 -2.27
CA GLY A 18 -30.56 -9.46 -1.97
C GLY A 18 -29.15 -9.84 -2.37
N TYR A 19 -28.66 -9.23 -3.46
CA TYR A 19 -27.24 -9.20 -3.79
C TYR A 19 -26.55 -8.38 -2.71
N PHE A 20 -26.14 -9.02 -1.62
CA PHE A 20 -25.11 -8.47 -0.76
C PHE A 20 -23.82 -8.53 -1.56
N SER A 21 -23.50 -7.46 -2.28
CA SER A 21 -22.13 -7.22 -2.73
C SER A 21 -21.28 -7.16 -1.47
N VAL A 22 -20.58 -8.24 -1.16
CA VAL A 22 -19.44 -8.20 -0.25
C VAL A 22 -18.44 -7.31 -0.96
N VAL A 23 -18.48 -6.01 -0.69
CA VAL A 23 -17.39 -5.11 -1.05
C VAL A 23 -16.21 -5.64 -0.25
N GLY A 24 -15.36 -6.44 -0.90
CA GLY A 24 -14.12 -6.92 -0.32
C GLY A 24 -13.38 -5.70 0.21
N ALA A 25 -12.96 -5.75 1.47
CA ALA A 25 -12.22 -4.65 2.05
C ALA A 25 -10.98 -4.39 1.16
N GLN A 26 -10.79 -3.15 0.73
CA GLN A 26 -9.67 -2.77 -0.13
C GLN A 26 -8.53 -2.21 0.72
N CYS A 27 -7.32 -2.71 0.49
CA CYS A 27 -6.10 -2.16 1.07
C CYS A 27 -5.72 -0.85 0.35
N ASN A 28 -6.04 0.27 1.01
CA ASN A 28 -5.69 1.59 0.49
C ASN A 28 -4.26 1.99 0.92
N VAL A 29 -3.38 2.22 -0.05
CA VAL A 29 -1.98 2.65 0.19
C VAL A 29 -1.84 4.15 0.53
N THR A 30 -2.86 4.96 0.26
CA THR A 30 -2.83 6.41 0.49
C THR A 30 -2.90 6.69 1.99
N GLY A 31 -2.02 7.57 2.47
CA GLY A 31 -2.01 7.95 3.88
C GLY A 31 -0.60 8.15 4.44
N VAL A 32 -0.50 8.08 5.76
CA VAL A 32 0.76 8.19 6.49
C VAL A 32 1.06 6.87 7.18
N TRP A 33 2.27 6.38 6.98
CA TRP A 33 2.74 5.08 7.43
C TRP A 33 4.05 5.23 8.19
N VAL A 34 4.32 4.29 9.08
CA VAL A 34 5.53 4.25 9.90
C VAL A 34 6.12 2.85 9.81
N ASN A 35 7.41 2.72 9.49
CA ASN A 35 8.09 1.43 9.51
C ASN A 35 8.63 1.08 10.91
N THR A 36 9.17 -0.13 11.04
CA THR A 36 9.78 -0.65 12.29
C THR A 36 10.98 0.17 12.77
N LEU A 37 11.65 0.90 11.87
CA LEU A 37 12.74 1.82 12.20
C LEU A 37 12.24 3.23 12.58
N GLY A 38 10.93 3.46 12.58
CA GLY A 38 10.31 4.76 12.89
C GLY A 38 10.34 5.77 11.75
N SER A 39 10.74 5.38 10.54
CA SER A 39 10.70 6.23 9.34
C SER A 39 9.25 6.46 8.92
N VAL A 40 8.95 7.67 8.46
CA VAL A 40 7.58 8.11 8.15
C VAL A 40 7.40 8.25 6.65
N LEU A 41 6.50 7.45 6.10
CA LEU A 41 6.14 7.40 4.69
C LEU A 41 4.79 8.10 4.49
N LYS A 42 4.73 9.07 3.59
CA LYS A 42 3.48 9.74 3.17
C LYS A 42 3.22 9.42 1.71
N LEU A 43 2.04 8.88 1.41
CA LEU A 43 1.65 8.49 0.06
C LEU A 43 0.33 9.12 -0.37
N SER A 44 0.25 9.50 -1.63
CA SER A 44 -0.96 9.89 -2.34
C SER A 44 -0.97 9.32 -3.75
N LEU A 45 -2.19 9.15 -4.29
CA LEU A 45 -2.42 8.65 -5.64
C LEU A 45 -2.83 9.78 -6.60
N GLN A 46 -2.31 9.70 -7.82
CA GLN A 46 -2.75 10.48 -8.97
C GLN A 46 -2.93 9.52 -10.15
N GLY A 47 -4.15 8.99 -10.31
CA GLY A 47 -4.39 7.83 -11.19
C GLY A 47 -3.62 6.61 -10.67
N SER A 48 -2.83 5.97 -11.54
CA SER A 48 -1.94 4.86 -11.17
C SER A 48 -0.57 5.32 -10.65
N GLN A 49 -0.30 6.63 -10.58
CA GLN A 49 0.96 7.15 -10.07
C GLN A 49 0.91 7.34 -8.56
N LEU A 50 1.90 6.78 -7.87
CA LEU A 50 2.17 7.08 -6.47
C LEU A 50 3.09 8.29 -6.37
N ARG A 51 2.72 9.23 -5.50
CA ARG A 51 3.55 10.36 -5.11
C ARG A 51 3.63 10.43 -3.60
N GLY A 52 4.67 11.07 -3.09
CA GLY A 52 4.81 11.16 -1.65
C GLY A 52 6.15 11.67 -1.16
N SER A 53 6.45 11.34 0.08
CA SER A 53 7.76 11.52 0.67
C SER A 53 8.04 10.48 1.73
N LEU A 54 9.31 10.14 1.90
CA LEU A 54 9.81 9.33 3.00
C LEU A 54 10.75 10.18 3.83
N ARG A 55 10.42 10.36 5.11
CA ARG A 55 11.35 10.87 6.12
C ARG A 55 12.00 9.69 6.81
N SER A 56 13.28 9.47 6.53
CA SER A 56 14.05 8.42 7.18
C SER A 56 14.33 8.78 8.64
N SER A 57 14.31 7.78 9.51
CA SER A 57 14.78 7.90 10.89
C SER A 57 16.23 7.45 11.07
N VAL A 58 16.83 6.90 10.01
CA VAL A 58 18.22 6.44 9.99
C VAL A 58 18.95 6.94 8.75
N GLU A 59 20.26 7.10 8.84
CA GLU A 59 21.13 7.33 7.70
C GLU A 59 22.47 6.64 7.90
N LEU A 60 23.17 6.32 6.80
CA LEU A 60 24.43 5.59 6.87
C LEU A 60 25.58 6.45 7.41
N TYR A 61 25.57 7.74 7.08
CA TYR A 61 26.53 8.73 7.55
C TYR A 61 25.81 10.09 7.63
N PRO A 62 26.30 11.03 8.46
CA PRO A 62 25.64 12.32 8.65
C PRO A 62 25.37 13.03 7.32
N LYS A 63 24.13 13.52 7.16
CA LYS A 63 23.63 14.24 5.98
C LYS A 63 23.53 13.41 4.69
N ALA A 64 23.66 12.08 4.74
CA ALA A 64 23.40 11.23 3.58
C ALA A 64 21.95 11.40 3.07
N ALA A 65 20.99 11.53 3.98
CA ALA A 65 19.59 11.80 3.66
C ALA A 65 19.25 13.30 3.55
N GLY A 66 20.24 14.18 3.77
CA GLY A 66 20.08 15.63 3.87
C GLY A 66 19.56 16.11 5.23
N ASP A 67 19.52 17.42 5.44
CA ASP A 67 19.25 18.02 6.76
C ASP A 67 17.86 17.67 7.32
N GLN A 68 16.87 17.46 6.44
CA GLN A 68 15.51 17.07 6.81
C GLN A 68 15.29 15.54 6.77
N MET A 69 16.32 14.77 6.38
CA MET A 69 16.26 13.32 6.17
C MET A 69 15.08 12.86 5.31
N THR A 70 14.61 13.72 4.40
CA THR A 70 13.37 13.52 3.65
C THR A 70 13.66 13.50 2.17
N GLY A 71 13.22 12.43 1.50
CA GLY A 71 13.24 12.30 0.04
C GLY A 71 11.83 12.32 -0.55
N LYS A 72 11.68 12.87 -1.76
CA LYS A 72 10.42 12.85 -2.51
C LYS A 72 10.27 11.48 -3.18
N LEU A 73 9.09 10.90 -3.07
CA LEU A 73 8.77 9.60 -3.65
C LEU A 73 7.93 9.74 -4.92
N MET A 74 8.24 8.89 -5.89
CA MET A 74 7.41 8.62 -7.06
C MET A 74 7.36 7.13 -7.33
N GLY A 75 6.23 6.66 -7.87
CA GLY A 75 6.00 5.24 -8.06
C GLY A 75 4.76 4.91 -8.88
N LEU A 76 4.42 3.62 -8.90
CA LEU A 76 3.24 3.09 -9.58
C LEU A 76 2.53 2.08 -8.69
N ILE A 77 1.22 1.96 -8.86
CA ILE A 77 0.38 0.96 -8.20
C ILE A 77 -0.29 0.05 -9.23
N GLY A 78 -0.35 -1.25 -8.91
CA GLY A 78 -1.13 -2.24 -9.64
C GLY A 78 -2.62 -2.18 -9.31
N GLN A 79 -3.42 -2.99 -10.00
CA GLN A 79 -4.85 -3.12 -9.74
C GLN A 79 -5.14 -4.19 -8.68
N GLY A 80 -6.35 -4.18 -8.13
CA GLY A 80 -6.86 -5.20 -7.19
C GLY A 80 -7.07 -4.69 -5.76
N GLU A 81 -7.69 -5.52 -4.93
CA GLU A 81 -8.03 -5.19 -3.54
C GLU A 81 -6.81 -5.09 -2.62
N GLN A 82 -5.75 -5.85 -2.93
CA GLN A 82 -4.49 -5.87 -2.19
C GLN A 82 -3.33 -5.59 -3.16
N PRO A 83 -3.22 -4.35 -3.65
CA PRO A 83 -2.40 -4.04 -4.83
C PRO A 83 -0.90 -4.12 -4.52
N THR A 84 -0.15 -4.56 -5.53
CA THR A 84 1.31 -4.39 -5.55
C THR A 84 1.67 -2.96 -5.93
N PHE A 85 2.84 -2.49 -5.51
CA PHE A 85 3.32 -1.16 -5.84
C PHE A 85 4.85 -1.13 -5.91
N THR A 86 5.35 -0.09 -6.58
CA THR A 86 6.76 0.27 -6.60
C THR A 86 6.89 1.75 -6.31
N MET A 87 7.96 2.16 -5.62
CA MET A 87 8.28 3.56 -5.40
C MET A 87 9.79 3.76 -5.30
N SER A 88 10.26 4.96 -5.61
CA SER A 88 11.68 5.31 -5.51
C SER A 88 11.87 6.76 -5.06
N THR A 89 12.98 6.99 -4.36
CA THR A 89 13.40 8.30 -3.87
C THR A 89 14.87 8.54 -4.17
N ASN A 90 15.24 9.80 -4.36
CA ASN A 90 16.62 10.26 -4.32
C ASN A 90 16.90 10.98 -3.00
N TRP A 91 18.09 10.75 -2.46
CA TRP A 91 18.56 11.41 -1.25
C TRP A 91 19.49 12.58 -1.60
N LYS A 92 19.54 13.59 -0.73
CA LYS A 92 20.40 14.77 -0.93
C LYS A 92 21.89 14.41 -1.05
N GLY A 93 22.33 13.33 -0.40
CA GLY A 93 23.68 12.77 -0.51
C GLY A 93 23.98 12.02 -1.81
N GLY A 94 23.03 11.95 -2.75
CA GLY A 94 23.23 11.38 -4.09
C GLY A 94 23.00 9.87 -4.20
N SER A 95 22.61 9.19 -3.13
CA SER A 95 22.10 7.83 -3.20
C SER A 95 20.64 7.82 -3.66
N VAL A 96 20.17 6.66 -4.11
CA VAL A 96 18.76 6.40 -4.42
C VAL A 96 18.30 5.15 -3.69
N THR A 97 17.03 5.09 -3.33
CA THR A 97 16.41 3.87 -2.81
C THR A 97 15.14 3.58 -3.58
N ALA A 98 14.91 2.31 -3.92
CA ALA A 98 13.68 1.83 -4.52
C ALA A 98 13.06 0.76 -3.61
N TRP A 99 11.74 0.78 -3.50
CA TRP A 99 10.93 -0.21 -2.80
C TRP A 99 10.00 -0.89 -3.80
N VAL A 100 9.84 -2.19 -3.65
CA VAL A 100 8.75 -2.96 -4.27
C VAL A 100 7.99 -3.68 -3.17
N GLY A 101 6.68 -3.75 -3.28
CA GLY A 101 5.89 -4.37 -2.22
C GLY A 101 4.42 -4.54 -2.57
N GLN A 102 3.66 -4.90 -1.54
CA GLN A 102 2.23 -5.14 -1.62
C GLN A 102 1.53 -4.64 -0.36
N CYS A 103 0.33 -4.10 -0.57
CA CYS A 103 -0.59 -3.74 0.50
C CYS A 103 -1.43 -4.96 0.87
N PHE A 104 -1.30 -5.44 2.11
CA PHE A 104 -2.08 -6.56 2.64
C PHE A 104 -3.10 -6.09 3.65
N LEU A 105 -4.28 -6.72 3.71
CA LEU A 105 -5.19 -6.61 4.84
C LEU A 105 -4.96 -7.79 5.79
N MET A 106 -4.29 -7.53 6.90
CA MET A 106 -4.03 -8.51 7.96
C MET A 106 -5.02 -8.27 9.09
N SER A 107 -5.95 -9.21 9.28
CA SER A 107 -7.01 -9.11 10.30
C SER A 107 -7.80 -7.80 10.23
N GLY A 108 -8.15 -7.37 9.01
CA GLY A 108 -8.88 -6.12 8.75
C GLY A 108 -8.02 -4.85 8.77
N CYS A 109 -6.73 -4.94 9.14
CA CYS A 109 -5.83 -3.81 9.16
C CYS A 109 -4.83 -3.81 8.01
N PRO A 110 -4.65 -2.67 7.33
CA PRO A 110 -3.72 -2.61 6.21
C PRO A 110 -2.26 -2.59 6.68
N VAL A 111 -1.40 -3.30 5.97
CA VAL A 111 0.05 -3.39 6.19
C VAL A 111 0.75 -3.32 4.84
N LEU A 112 1.76 -2.45 4.70
CA LEU A 112 2.60 -2.44 3.51
C LEU A 112 3.84 -3.27 3.78
N LYS A 113 4.00 -4.39 3.08
CA LYS A 113 5.23 -5.19 3.14
C LYS A 113 6.07 -4.89 1.91
N THR A 114 7.33 -4.55 2.12
CA THR A 114 8.22 -4.10 1.06
C THR A 114 9.63 -4.65 1.20
N MET A 115 10.27 -4.88 0.07
CA MET A 115 11.71 -5.01 -0.05
C MET A 115 12.28 -3.75 -0.65
N TRP A 116 13.47 -3.35 -0.23
CA TRP A 116 14.16 -2.19 -0.78
C TRP A 116 15.57 -2.48 -1.23
N LEU A 117 16.00 -1.72 -2.24
CA LEU A 117 17.39 -1.61 -2.68
C LEU A 117 17.86 -0.17 -2.48
N LEU A 118 18.93 0.02 -1.71
CA LEU A 118 19.62 1.30 -1.57
C LEU A 118 20.89 1.26 -2.40
N ARG A 119 21.01 2.22 -3.32
CA ARG A 119 22.15 2.38 -4.21
C ARG A 119 22.97 3.60 -3.81
N SER A 120 24.18 3.37 -3.32
CA SER A 120 25.20 4.41 -3.09
C SER A 120 25.87 4.82 -4.40
N LYS A 121 26.36 6.05 -4.47
CA LYS A 121 27.31 6.49 -5.50
C LYS A 121 28.64 5.75 -5.32
N ALA A 122 29.24 5.28 -6.39
CA ALA A 122 30.51 4.56 -6.36
C ALA A 122 31.30 4.72 -7.67
N SER A 123 32.61 4.50 -7.61
CA SER A 123 33.44 4.24 -8.79
C SER A 123 33.15 2.84 -9.36
N LEU A 124 33.57 2.58 -10.60
CA LEU A 124 33.38 1.29 -11.25
C LEU A 124 33.99 0.14 -10.43
N ASP A 125 35.23 0.31 -9.94
CA ASP A 125 35.93 -0.73 -9.14
C ASP A 125 35.26 -1.01 -7.79
N ASN A 126 34.53 -0.04 -7.25
CA ASN A 126 33.80 -0.17 -5.99
C ASN A 126 32.30 -0.47 -6.20
N ASN A 127 31.86 -0.68 -7.45
CA ASN A 127 30.45 -0.91 -7.78
C ASN A 127 29.85 -2.12 -7.05
N TRP A 128 30.65 -3.16 -6.86
CA TRP A 128 30.24 -4.44 -6.28
C TRP A 128 29.62 -4.32 -4.88
N LYS A 129 30.04 -3.31 -4.09
CA LYS A 129 29.55 -3.06 -2.71
C LYS A 129 28.55 -1.91 -2.60
N ALA A 130 28.14 -1.33 -3.72
CA ALA A 130 27.38 -0.08 -3.73
C ALA A 130 25.86 -0.27 -3.62
N THR A 131 25.37 -1.51 -3.63
CA THR A 131 23.95 -1.83 -3.47
C THR A 131 23.72 -2.58 -2.17
N ARG A 132 22.78 -2.09 -1.35
CA ARG A 132 22.30 -2.76 -0.14
C ARG A 132 20.85 -3.17 -0.33
N ILE A 133 20.42 -4.19 0.40
CA ILE A 133 19.06 -4.72 0.39
C ILE A 133 18.52 -4.81 1.82
N GLY A 134 17.22 -4.64 1.98
CA GLY A 134 16.55 -4.91 3.25
C GLY A 134 15.03 -4.95 3.10
N GLU A 135 14.34 -5.19 4.21
CA GLU A 135 12.90 -5.18 4.31
C GLU A 135 12.44 -3.93 5.06
N ASP A 136 11.32 -3.35 4.64
CA ASP A 136 10.56 -2.40 5.44
C ASP A 136 9.11 -2.88 5.52
N VAL A 137 8.60 -2.99 6.75
CA VAL A 137 7.18 -3.24 7.02
C VAL A 137 6.57 -1.96 7.57
N PHE A 138 5.61 -1.39 6.86
CA PHE A 138 4.95 -0.16 7.26
C PHE A 138 3.54 -0.40 7.80
N HIS A 139 3.24 0.25 8.92
CA HIS A 139 1.92 0.28 9.54
C HIS A 139 1.31 1.69 9.45
N PRO A 140 -0.03 1.82 9.40
CA PRO A 140 -0.68 3.11 9.44
C PRO A 140 -0.26 3.90 10.69
N GLN A 141 0.01 5.19 10.54
CA GLN A 141 0.37 6.05 11.68
C GLN A 141 -0.79 6.19 12.67
N LYS A 142 -2.02 6.23 12.17
CA LYS A 142 -3.23 6.15 12.99
C LYS A 142 -3.54 4.69 13.25
N LYS A 143 -3.89 4.33 14.49
CA LYS A 143 -4.32 2.97 14.81
C LYS A 143 -5.48 2.56 13.90
N CYS A 144 -5.33 1.41 13.25
CA CYS A 144 -6.43 0.74 12.62
C CYS A 144 -7.41 0.27 13.70
N ILE A 145 -8.70 0.59 13.54
CA ILE A 145 -9.77 0.12 14.41
C ILE A 145 -10.50 -0.95 13.63
N VAL A 146 -10.43 -2.18 14.11
CA VAL A 146 -11.24 -3.30 13.62
C VAL A 146 -12.45 -3.41 14.55
N ASN A 147 -13.63 -3.23 13.99
CA ASN A 147 -14.86 -3.57 14.70
C ASN A 147 -14.98 -5.10 14.66
N VAL A 148 -14.69 -5.75 15.79
CA VAL A 148 -14.90 -7.20 16.00
C VAL A 148 -16.33 -7.42 16.45
#